data_AF-A0A349DME1-F1
#
_entry.id   AF-A0A349DME1-F1
#
_cell.length_a   1.000
_cell.length_b   1.000
_cell.length_c   1.000
_cell.angle_alpha   90.00
_cell.angle_beta   90.00
_cell.angle_gamma   90.00
#
_symmetry.space_group_name_H-M   'P 1'
#
loop_
_entity.id
_entity.type
_entity.pdbx_description
1 polymer ?
#
loop_
_entity_poly.entity_id
_entity_poly.type
_entity_poly.pdbx_seq_one_letter_code
_entity_poly.pdbx_strand_id
1 'polypeptide(L)'
;MYEVNQTLPTLTEAPLRFIGQLYLIEKEIKQKELGPKEAAQLRRYKRAIPMAALKQWIQKTKPKLKPKMKLYRAIEYIEKRWQKLKAYLWHGEVEIDNNLVENAIRPLAIGRKVWVVGDTKKSRLLKFTPPSTDGQQGKVRA
;
A
#
# COMPACT_ATOMS: atom_id res chain seq x y z
N MET A 1 -4.40 -24.22 -2.21
CA MET A 1 -4.07 -22.81 -2.54
C MET A 1 -2.58 -22.44 -2.32
N TYR A 2 -1.65 -23.40 -2.22
CA TYR A 2 -0.23 -23.20 -1.87
C TYR A 2 0.80 -23.63 -2.93
N GLU A 3 0.40 -23.92 -4.18
CA GLU A 3 1.29 -24.63 -5.12
C GLU A 3 2.20 -23.73 -5.99
N VAL A 4 2.07 -22.41 -5.93
CA VAL A 4 2.78 -21.51 -6.87
C VAL A 4 4.19 -21.14 -6.40
N ASN A 5 4.51 -21.28 -5.12
CA ASN A 5 5.80 -20.80 -4.58
C ASN A 5 6.95 -21.81 -4.69
N GLN A 6 6.68 -23.07 -5.02
CA GLN A 6 7.70 -24.13 -5.02
C GLN A 6 8.21 -24.52 -6.41
N THR A 7 7.53 -24.12 -7.49
CA THR A 7 7.81 -24.67 -8.82
C THR A 7 8.71 -23.80 -9.70
N LEU A 8 8.89 -22.49 -9.43
CA LEU A 8 9.81 -21.62 -10.20
C LEU A 8 10.37 -20.43 -9.37
N PRO A 9 11.25 -20.66 -8.37
CA PRO A 9 11.84 -19.59 -7.56
C PRO A 9 12.58 -18.54 -8.40
N THR A 10 13.26 -18.99 -9.45
CA THR A 10 14.00 -18.16 -10.41
C THR A 10 13.13 -17.14 -11.15
N LEU A 11 11.85 -17.45 -11.38
CA LEU A 11 10.94 -16.58 -12.12
C LEU A 11 10.40 -15.43 -11.25
N THR A 12 10.32 -15.63 -9.94
CA THR A 12 9.90 -14.60 -8.98
C THR A 12 11.05 -13.73 -8.47
N GLU A 13 12.28 -14.25 -8.46
CA GLU A 13 13.47 -13.51 -8.00
C GLU A 13 13.88 -12.36 -8.91
N ALA A 14 13.81 -12.56 -10.23
CA ALA A 14 14.19 -11.55 -11.22
C ALA A 14 13.44 -10.21 -11.06
N PRO A 15 12.09 -10.17 -10.98
CA PRO A 15 11.37 -8.91 -10.77
C PRO A 15 11.66 -8.27 -9.41
N LEU A 16 11.84 -9.08 -8.35
CA LEU A 16 12.21 -8.57 -7.03
C LEU A 16 13.58 -7.88 -7.05
N ARG A 17 14.54 -8.41 -7.81
CA ARG A 17 15.86 -7.79 -7.96
C ARG A 17 15.79 -6.41 -8.63
N PHE A 18 14.96 -6.24 -9.67
CA PHE A 18 14.78 -4.95 -10.32
C PHE A 18 14.13 -3.91 -9.40
N ILE A 19 13.12 -4.34 -8.63
CA ILE A 19 12.47 -3.49 -7.63
C ILE A 19 13.47 -3.10 -6.55
N GLY A 20 14.28 -4.04 -6.05
CA GLY A 20 15.34 -3.76 -5.07
C GLY A 20 16.37 -2.74 -5.57
N GLN A 21 16.78 -2.84 -6.84
CA GLN A 21 17.69 -1.86 -7.45
C GLN A 21 17.10 -0.43 -7.46
N LEU A 22 15.78 -0.30 -7.73
CA LEU A 22 15.12 1.00 -7.66
C LEU A 22 15.18 1.59 -6.23
N TYR A 23 14.94 0.77 -5.20
CA TYR A 23 15.03 1.22 -3.81
C TYR A 23 16.46 1.56 -3.36
N LEU A 24 17.47 0.85 -3.86
CA LEU A 24 18.87 1.20 -3.59
C LEU A 24 19.22 2.57 -4.17
N ILE A 25 18.76 2.87 -5.39
CA ILE A 25 18.93 4.18 -6.01
C ILE A 25 18.23 5.26 -5.17
N GLU A 26 17.02 5.02 -4.67
CA GLU A 26 16.36 5.99 -3.78
C GLU A 26 17.14 6.23 -2.49
N LYS A 27 17.69 5.17 -1.89
CA LYS A 27 18.48 5.26 -0.67
C LYS A 27 19.75 6.07 -0.89
N GLU A 28 20.47 5.81 -1.98
CA GLU A 28 21.68 6.57 -2.35
C GLU A 28 21.37 8.06 -2.54
N ILE A 29 20.23 8.39 -3.17
CA ILE A 29 19.85 9.77 -3.44
C ILE A 29 19.43 10.48 -2.16
N LYS A 30 18.71 9.80 -1.25
CA LYS A 30 18.36 10.34 0.08
C LYS A 30 19.60 10.58 0.94
N GLN A 31 20.62 9.72 0.86
CA GLN A 31 21.86 9.84 1.63
C GLN A 31 22.78 10.98 1.16
N LYS A 32 22.70 11.36 -0.12
CA LYS A 32 23.59 12.39 -0.70
C LYS A 32 23.16 13.83 -0.40
N GLU A 33 22.04 14.05 0.30
CA GLU A 33 21.48 15.39 0.64
C GLU A 33 21.48 16.37 -0.54
N LEU A 34 21.29 15.85 -1.77
CA LEU A 34 21.32 16.64 -2.99
C LEU A 34 20.16 17.64 -3.00
N GLY A 35 20.39 18.82 -3.57
CA GLY A 35 19.32 19.78 -3.85
C GLY A 35 18.21 19.14 -4.71
N PRO A 36 16.95 19.60 -4.59
CA PRO A 36 15.79 18.94 -5.19
C PRO A 36 15.90 18.75 -6.72
N LYS A 37 16.54 19.70 -7.41
CA LYS A 37 16.76 19.63 -8.87
C LYS A 37 17.79 18.57 -9.27
N GLU A 38 18.91 18.48 -8.57
CA GLU A 38 19.96 17.50 -8.83
C GLU A 38 19.51 16.08 -8.48
N ALA A 39 18.81 15.93 -7.36
CA ALA A 39 18.17 14.67 -6.99
C ALA A 39 17.18 14.20 -8.08
N ALA A 40 16.36 15.11 -8.63
CA ALA A 40 15.42 14.78 -9.70
C ALA A 40 16.11 14.36 -11.02
N GLN A 41 17.22 15.01 -11.40
CA GLN A 41 18.00 14.62 -12.57
C GLN A 41 18.67 13.25 -12.39
N LEU A 42 19.27 13.02 -11.21
CA LEU A 42 19.91 11.75 -10.89
C LEU A 42 18.92 10.59 -10.85
N ARG A 43 17.72 10.84 -10.29
CA ARG A 43 16.57 9.92 -10.34
C ARG A 43 16.20 9.54 -11.77
N ARG A 44 16.01 10.53 -12.66
CA ARG A 44 15.67 10.30 -14.07
C ARG A 44 16.67 9.37 -14.76
N TYR A 45 17.97 9.64 -14.59
CA TYR A 45 19.02 8.87 -15.25
C TYR A 45 19.15 7.46 -14.67
N LYS A 46 19.25 7.33 -13.34
CA LYS A 46 19.49 6.05 -12.68
C LYS A 46 18.28 5.11 -12.71
N ARG A 47 17.06 5.63 -12.64
CA ARG A 47 15.82 4.80 -12.63
C ARG A 47 15.47 4.24 -14.02
N ALA A 48 15.94 4.86 -15.11
CA ALA A 48 15.59 4.45 -16.47
C ALA A 48 16.10 3.03 -16.82
N ILE A 49 17.33 2.70 -16.39
CA ILE A 49 17.98 1.41 -16.67
C ILE A 49 17.23 0.21 -16.04
N PRO A 50 17.00 0.16 -14.72
CA PRO A 50 16.27 -0.95 -14.10
C PRO A 50 14.82 -1.04 -14.59
N MET A 51 14.18 0.09 -14.93
CA MET A 51 12.83 0.09 -15.49
C MET A 51 12.79 -0.53 -16.90
N ALA A 52 13.75 -0.21 -17.77
CA ALA A 52 13.86 -0.82 -19.08
C ALA A 52 14.13 -2.33 -18.99
N ALA A 53 15.01 -2.74 -18.08
CA ALA A 53 15.31 -4.15 -17.81
C ALA A 53 14.06 -4.91 -17.33
N LEU A 54 13.28 -4.33 -16.41
CA LEU A 54 12.01 -4.90 -15.95
C LEU A 54 11.02 -5.07 -17.11
N LYS A 55 10.91 -4.07 -18.00
CA LYS A 55 10.01 -4.14 -19.17
C LYS A 55 10.39 -5.28 -20.11
N GLN A 56 11.68 -5.42 -20.41
CA GLN A 56 12.17 -6.49 -21.27
C GLN A 56 11.93 -7.86 -20.63
N TRP A 57 12.15 -7.97 -19.32
CA TRP A 57 11.87 -9.19 -18.58
C TRP A 57 10.38 -9.57 -18.65
N ILE A 58 9.48 -8.61 -18.46
CA ILE A 58 8.02 -8.81 -18.59
C ILE A 58 7.67 -9.32 -19.99
N GLN A 59 8.17 -8.66 -21.04
CA GLN A 59 7.89 -9.03 -22.43
C GLN A 59 8.40 -10.43 -22.79
N LYS A 60 9.56 -10.84 -22.26
CA LYS A 60 10.13 -12.18 -22.46
C LYS A 60 9.40 -13.26 -21.67
N THR A 61 8.83 -12.91 -20.52
CA THR A 61 8.25 -13.85 -19.55
C THR A 61 6.77 -14.08 -19.79
N LYS A 62 6.01 -13.04 -20.15
CA LYS A 62 4.57 -13.12 -20.43
C LYS A 62 4.17 -14.23 -21.43
N PRO A 63 4.82 -14.40 -22.60
CA PRO A 63 4.43 -15.45 -23.55
C PRO A 63 4.69 -16.87 -23.05
N LYS A 64 5.56 -17.04 -22.04
CA LYS A 64 5.86 -18.35 -21.43
C LYS A 64 4.86 -18.73 -20.34
N LEU A 65 3.97 -17.82 -19.95
CA LEU A 65 3.05 -17.98 -18.83
C LEU A 65 1.63 -18.26 -19.29
N LYS A 66 0.95 -19.14 -18.55
CA LYS A 66 -0.47 -19.45 -18.79
C LYS A 66 -1.37 -18.40 -18.10
N PRO A 67 -2.50 -17.98 -18.71
CA PRO A 67 -3.41 -16.98 -18.14
C PRO A 67 -3.98 -17.30 -16.75
N LYS A 68 -4.06 -18.59 -16.39
CA LYS A 68 -4.52 -19.03 -15.06
C LYS A 68 -3.50 -18.78 -13.93
N MET A 69 -2.25 -18.46 -14.26
CA MET A 69 -1.19 -18.27 -13.26
C MET A 69 -1.32 -16.91 -12.56
N LYS A 70 -1.06 -16.87 -11.25
CA LYS A 70 -1.04 -15.61 -10.46
C LYS A 70 -0.02 -14.62 -11.02
N LEU A 71 1.16 -15.08 -11.45
CA LEU A 71 2.20 -14.24 -12.03
C LEU A 71 1.76 -13.60 -13.36
N TYR A 72 1.00 -14.33 -14.19
CA TYR A 72 0.45 -13.77 -15.42
C TYR A 72 -0.46 -12.59 -15.12
N ARG A 73 -1.39 -12.75 -14.17
CA ARG A 73 -2.30 -11.66 -13.74
C ARG A 73 -1.54 -10.46 -13.17
N ALA A 74 -0.47 -10.70 -12.41
CA ALA A 74 0.38 -9.65 -11.88
C ALA A 74 1.10 -8.88 -13.01
N ILE A 75 1.65 -9.58 -14.00
CA ILE A 75 2.27 -8.97 -15.17
C ILE A 75 1.26 -8.15 -15.97
N GLU A 76 0.07 -8.70 -16.22
CA GLU A 76 -1.00 -8.00 -16.95
C GLU A 76 -1.41 -6.71 -16.23
N TYR A 77 -1.51 -6.76 -14.90
CA TYR A 77 -1.80 -5.59 -14.08
C TYR A 77 -0.70 -4.51 -14.17
N ILE A 78 0.57 -4.94 -14.15
CA ILE A 78 1.72 -4.03 -14.32
C ILE A 78 1.70 -3.38 -15.71
N GLU A 79 1.44 -4.15 -16.77
CA GLU A 79 1.37 -3.62 -18.14
C GLU A 79 0.27 -2.56 -18.30
N LYS A 80 -0.92 -2.82 -17.74
CA LYS A 80 -2.03 -1.84 -17.72
C LYS A 80 -1.64 -0.53 -17.02
N ARG A 81 -0.75 -0.59 -16.03
CA ARG A 81 -0.26 0.58 -15.28
C ARG A 81 1.07 1.13 -15.77
N TRP A 82 1.67 0.53 -16.80
CA TRP A 82 3.01 0.88 -17.28
C TRP A 82 3.13 2.36 -17.69
N GLN A 83 2.08 2.94 -18.29
CA GLN A 83 2.08 4.36 -18.66
C GLN A 83 2.22 5.28 -17.44
N LYS A 84 1.52 4.96 -16.34
CA LYS A 84 1.63 5.70 -15.08
C LYS A 84 2.99 5.49 -14.43
N LEU A 85 3.53 4.27 -14.48
CA LEU A 85 4.86 3.94 -13.96
C LEU A 85 5.98 4.67 -14.74
N LYS A 86 5.81 4.88 -16.05
CA LYS A 86 6.73 5.71 -16.83
C LYS A 86 6.66 7.19 -16.42
N ALA A 87 5.48 7.72 -16.11
CA ALA A 87 5.37 9.12 -15.64
C ALA A 87 6.19 9.36 -14.37
N TYR A 88 6.28 8.37 -13.49
CA TYR A 88 7.17 8.40 -12.32
C TYR A 88 8.66 8.57 -12.67
N LEU A 89 9.11 8.12 -13.86
CA LEU A 89 10.49 8.41 -14.30
C LEU A 89 10.69 9.89 -14.63
N TRP A 90 9.67 10.55 -15.16
CA TRP A 90 9.74 11.95 -15.56
C TRP A 90 9.57 12.90 -14.38
N HIS A 91 8.73 12.54 -13.40
CA HIS A 91 8.50 13.37 -12.22
C HIS A 91 9.35 12.86 -11.04
N GLY A 92 10.58 13.38 -10.93
CA GLY A 92 11.53 13.00 -9.88
C GLY A 92 11.14 13.40 -8.45
N GLU A 93 10.03 14.12 -8.28
CA GLU A 93 9.43 14.49 -7.00
C GLU A 93 8.49 13.41 -6.45
N VAL A 94 8.08 12.46 -7.31
CA VAL A 94 7.17 11.37 -6.91
C VAL A 94 8.00 10.24 -6.29
N GLU A 95 7.59 9.81 -5.08
CA GLU A 95 8.17 8.64 -4.41
C GLU A 95 7.70 7.33 -5.07
N ILE A 96 8.48 6.25 -4.92
CA ILE A 96 8.12 4.91 -5.45
C ILE A 96 6.89 4.35 -4.75
N ASP A 97 6.79 4.63 -3.46
CA ASP A 97 5.84 4.07 -2.55
C ASP A 97 4.68 5.03 -2.28
N ASN A 98 3.49 4.44 -2.12
CA ASN A 98 2.28 5.16 -1.73
C ASN A 98 2.22 5.38 -0.21
N ASN A 99 3.32 5.15 0.51
CA ASN A 99 3.36 5.10 1.97
C ASN A 99 2.87 6.40 2.61
N LEU A 100 3.22 7.56 2.05
CA LEU A 100 2.75 8.86 2.55
C LEU A 100 1.22 8.98 2.48
N VAL A 101 0.63 8.61 1.34
CA VAL A 101 -0.81 8.67 1.11
C VAL A 101 -1.54 7.64 1.98
N GLU A 102 -1.00 6.43 2.09
CA GLU A 102 -1.56 5.39 2.96
C GLU A 102 -1.52 5.82 4.42
N ASN A 103 -0.40 6.39 4.88
CA ASN A 103 -0.28 6.94 6.22
C ASN A 103 -1.26 8.10 6.46
N ALA A 104 -1.53 8.93 5.45
CA ALA A 104 -2.49 10.03 5.55
C ALA A 104 -3.96 9.56 5.60
N ILE A 105 -4.31 8.49 4.87
CA ILE A 105 -5.69 7.95 4.82
C ILE A 105 -5.96 6.95 5.96
N ARG A 106 -4.92 6.32 6.50
CA ARG A 106 -5.05 5.29 7.56
C ARG A 106 -5.84 5.78 8.78
N PRO A 107 -5.63 7.00 9.33
CA PRO A 107 -6.45 7.53 10.42
C PRO A 107 -7.94 7.61 10.07
N LEU A 108 -8.28 7.97 8.82
CA LEU A 108 -9.66 8.06 8.37
C LEU A 108 -10.32 6.67 8.20
N ALA A 109 -9.56 5.69 7.69
CA ALA A 109 -10.05 4.32 7.54
C ALA A 109 -10.25 3.62 8.89
N ILE A 110 -9.31 3.79 9.82
CA ILE A 110 -9.44 3.32 11.20
C ILE A 110 -10.59 4.07 11.90
N GLY A 111 -10.66 5.39 11.68
CA GLY A 111 -11.73 6.25 12.18
C GLY A 111 -13.12 5.73 11.76
N ARG A 112 -13.36 5.42 10.49
CA ARG A 112 -14.64 4.86 10.03
C ARG A 112 -15.01 3.49 10.64
N LYS A 113 -14.01 2.71 11.07
CA LYS A 113 -14.23 1.43 11.76
C LYS A 113 -14.53 1.61 13.25
N VAL A 114 -14.04 2.68 13.87
CA VAL A 114 -14.19 2.99 15.31
C VAL A 114 -15.37 3.93 15.58
N TRP A 115 -15.63 4.89 14.69
CA TRP A 115 -16.67 5.90 14.77
C TRP A 115 -17.96 5.42 14.11
N VAL A 116 -18.55 4.36 14.66
CA VAL A 116 -19.99 4.14 14.53
C VAL A 116 -20.66 5.00 15.60
N VAL A 117 -20.69 6.33 15.38
CA VAL A 117 -21.46 7.27 16.20
C VAL A 117 -22.64 7.75 15.36
N GLY A 118 -23.82 7.23 15.72
CA GLY A 118 -25.17 7.73 15.48
C GLY A 118 -25.49 8.40 14.13
N ASP A 119 -26.32 7.75 13.31
CA ASP A 119 -27.77 8.02 13.31
C ASP A 119 -28.48 7.18 12.24
N THR A 120 -29.37 6.26 12.67
CA THR A 120 -30.74 6.08 12.12
C THR A 120 -31.43 4.88 12.78
N LYS A 121 -32.62 5.16 13.32
CA LYS A 121 -33.58 4.32 14.05
C LYS A 121 -33.57 2.81 13.72
N LYS A 122 -32.98 1.99 14.61
CA LYS A 122 -33.30 0.57 14.96
C LYS A 122 -32.02 -0.25 15.20
N SER A 123 -31.48 -0.18 16.41
CA SER A 123 -30.57 -1.23 16.94
C SER A 123 -30.63 -1.21 18.47
N ARG A 124 -31.74 -1.72 19.02
CA ARG A 124 -31.76 -2.94 19.85
C ARG A 124 -30.80 -2.94 21.06
N LEU A 125 -31.33 -2.41 22.16
CA LEU A 125 -31.31 -2.98 23.52
C LEU A 125 -29.97 -3.57 24.02
N LEU A 126 -29.08 -2.71 24.51
CA LEU A 126 -28.27 -3.04 25.67
C LEU A 126 -28.95 -2.37 26.88
N LYS A 127 -29.59 -3.20 27.72
CA LYS A 127 -30.30 -2.78 28.92
C LYS A 127 -29.30 -2.17 29.89
N PHE A 128 -29.25 -0.85 29.96
CA PHE A 128 -28.68 -0.15 31.10
C PHE A 128 -29.74 -0.23 32.21
N THR A 129 -29.56 -1.10 33.21
CA THR A 129 -30.33 -1.02 34.45
C THR A 129 -29.72 0.09 35.29
N PRO A 130 -30.41 1.23 35.50
CA PRO A 130 -29.92 2.27 36.39
C PRO A 130 -29.91 1.75 37.83
N PRO A 131 -28.99 2.23 38.69
CA PRO A 131 -29.02 1.89 40.11
C PRO A 131 -30.33 2.42 40.70
N SER A 132 -31.03 1.54 41.42
CA SER A 132 -32.25 1.83 42.16
C SER A 132 -32.06 3.02 43.10
N THR A 133 -32.60 4.18 42.75
CA THR A 133 -32.85 5.27 43.69
C THR A 133 -34.13 4.97 44.45
N ASP A 134 -34.04 4.05 45.41
CA ASP A 134 -35.10 3.87 46.40
C ASP A 134 -34.80 4.73 47.62
N GLY A 135 -35.79 5.54 47.99
CA GLY A 135 -35.65 6.64 48.93
C GLY A 135 -35.36 6.18 50.35
N GLN A 136 -34.48 6.94 51.01
CA GLN A 136 -34.52 7.08 52.47
C GLN A 136 -34.59 8.57 52.81
N GLN A 137 -35.82 9.11 52.81
CA GLN A 137 -36.17 10.21 53.69
C GLN A 137 -36.88 9.63 54.93
N GLY A 138 -36.39 10.01 56.11
CA GLY A 138 -37.22 10.26 57.29
C GLY A 138 -37.80 9.07 58.07
N LYS A 139 -37.19 8.75 59.20
CA LYS A 139 -37.96 8.41 60.41
C LYS A 139 -37.36 9.12 61.63
N VAL A 140 -37.86 10.32 61.85
CA VAL A 140 -37.91 10.95 63.18
C VAL A 140 -39.05 10.27 63.93
N ARG A 141 -38.80 9.76 65.14
CA ARG A 141 -39.85 9.59 66.16
C ARG A 141 -39.23 9.42 67.55
N ALA A 142 -39.70 10.32 68.43
CA ALA A 142 -39.89 10.27 69.88
C ALA A 142 -38.82 9.60 70.75
#